data_AF-A0A969CYG8-F1
#
_entry.id   AF-A0A969CYG8-F1
#
_cell.length_a   1.000
_cell.length_b   1.000
_cell.length_c   1.000
_cell.angle_alpha   90.00
_cell.angle_beta   90.00
_cell.angle_gamma   90.00
#
_symmetry.space_group_name_H-M   'P 1'
#
loop_
_entity.id
_entity.type
_entity.pdbx_description
1 polymer ?
#
loop_
_entity_poly.entity_id
_entity_poly.type
_entity_poly.pdbx_seq_one_letter_code
_entity_poly.pdbx_strand_id
1 'polypeptide(L)'
;MEQIDMLPQQSLQTIANWGTAFLARPTQEKEFVQLYGKPLYQGAIAFSKWWRSLSIGQLQTVNQINFPYWTLTLARKLAKVPLKKLDDCLGALQKTQLSISKLSHIVNKFIPKAKLGFGRIITESDWSLIASAFELTSDGIDEIRQLALRTNGASAQSVTTDDVIEILRERGYQVEQLLPKPRVKRYSLPEVEQLIGIKVQEVLQDRKEHLLAAIEHSRYLEAQNERLINQLRSIFGSNGASPSQCSTTVEITPITEEELEQPDVFEECLELWKVSFSVGDRVRIVDNTNKDDYGKTGRITERDENDLALWWVQLRDGDYKQFRDNALEILPQEYKETSIPIPEPIVQKFKEIEQVPVAR
;
A
#
# COMPACT_ATOMS: atom_id res chain seq x y z
N MET A 1 9.80 -20.01 -6.00
CA MET A 1 8.48 -20.55 -6.44
C MET A 1 8.55 -21.09 -7.88
N GLU A 2 9.74 -21.47 -8.38
CA GLU A 2 10.01 -21.68 -9.82
C GLU A 2 10.08 -23.15 -10.26
N GLN A 3 10.10 -24.12 -9.34
CA GLN A 3 10.26 -25.54 -9.70
C GLN A 3 9.01 -26.19 -10.34
N ILE A 4 7.83 -25.55 -10.28
CA ILE A 4 6.58 -26.16 -10.79
C ILE A 4 6.50 -26.12 -12.33
N ASP A 5 7.23 -25.21 -12.98
CA ASP A 5 7.18 -25.05 -14.44
C ASP A 5 8.25 -25.88 -15.20
N MET A 6 9.04 -26.72 -14.51
CA MET A 6 10.09 -27.57 -15.14
C MET A 6 9.60 -28.95 -15.63
N LEU A 7 8.29 -29.19 -15.64
CA LEU A 7 7.78 -30.46 -16.16
C LEU A 7 7.79 -30.46 -17.70
N PRO A 8 8.16 -31.59 -18.35
CA PRO A 8 8.18 -31.69 -19.81
C PRO A 8 6.79 -31.37 -20.39
N GLN A 9 6.75 -30.91 -21.63
CA GLN A 9 5.51 -30.53 -22.34
C GLN A 9 4.41 -31.59 -22.14
N GLN A 10 3.28 -31.21 -21.53
CA GLN A 10 2.19 -32.14 -21.21
C GLN A 10 0.90 -31.78 -21.90
N SER A 11 0.18 -32.81 -22.32
CA SER A 11 -1.24 -32.69 -22.65
C SER A 11 -2.06 -32.49 -21.38
N LEU A 12 -3.21 -31.82 -21.48
CA LEU A 12 -4.15 -31.71 -20.36
C LEU A 12 -4.59 -33.08 -19.83
N GLN A 13 -4.74 -34.07 -20.73
CA GLN A 13 -5.07 -35.44 -20.36
C GLN A 13 -4.00 -36.05 -19.44
N THR A 14 -2.72 -35.80 -19.71
CA THR A 14 -1.62 -36.29 -18.85
C THR A 14 -1.74 -35.70 -17.44
N ILE A 15 -1.99 -34.41 -17.32
CA ILE A 15 -2.17 -33.72 -16.04
C ILE A 15 -3.41 -34.26 -15.29
N ALA A 16 -4.51 -34.52 -16.00
CA ALA A 16 -5.73 -35.11 -15.41
C ALA A 16 -5.49 -36.56 -14.92
N ASN A 17 -4.67 -37.33 -15.64
CA ASN A 17 -4.31 -38.69 -15.27
C ASN A 17 -3.44 -38.74 -14.01
N TRP A 18 -2.56 -37.77 -13.82
CA TRP A 18 -1.80 -37.65 -12.57
C TRP A 18 -2.70 -37.49 -11.35
N GLY A 19 -3.64 -36.55 -11.39
CA GLY A 19 -4.59 -36.37 -10.29
C GLY A 19 -5.47 -37.62 -10.06
N THR A 20 -5.80 -38.36 -11.12
CA THR A 20 -6.51 -39.63 -11.02
C THR A 20 -5.68 -40.69 -10.29
N ALA A 21 -4.40 -40.83 -10.66
CA ALA A 21 -3.48 -41.75 -10.01
C ALA A 21 -3.28 -41.41 -8.53
N PHE A 22 -3.20 -40.12 -8.19
CA PHE A 22 -3.10 -39.66 -6.80
C PHE A 22 -4.36 -40.00 -5.98
N LEU A 23 -5.54 -39.80 -6.55
CA LEU A 23 -6.81 -40.16 -5.89
C LEU A 23 -6.94 -41.67 -5.67
N ALA A 24 -6.34 -42.51 -6.53
CA ALA A 24 -6.38 -43.96 -6.41
C ALA A 24 -5.40 -44.53 -5.37
N ARG A 25 -4.38 -43.77 -4.95
CA ARG A 25 -3.32 -44.24 -4.03
C ARG A 25 -3.05 -43.22 -2.90
N PRO A 26 -4.00 -43.00 -1.98
CA PRO A 26 -3.84 -42.01 -0.90
C PRO A 26 -2.68 -42.33 0.05
N THR A 27 -2.28 -43.60 0.18
CA THR A 27 -1.13 -44.02 1.01
C THR A 27 0.22 -43.49 0.52
N GLN A 28 0.32 -43.07 -0.74
CA GLN A 28 1.54 -42.52 -1.35
C GLN A 28 1.59 -40.97 -1.33
N GLU A 29 0.62 -40.31 -0.68
CA GLU A 29 0.55 -38.84 -0.62
C GLU A 29 1.84 -38.24 -0.04
N LYS A 30 2.33 -38.78 1.08
CA LYS A 30 3.51 -38.23 1.78
C LYS A 30 4.77 -38.28 0.91
N GLU A 31 5.02 -39.41 0.26
CA GLU A 31 6.17 -39.61 -0.62
C GLU A 31 6.11 -38.67 -1.84
N PHE A 32 4.92 -38.52 -2.43
CA PHE A 32 4.74 -37.64 -3.57
C PHE A 32 4.85 -36.14 -3.20
N VAL A 33 4.25 -35.73 -2.08
CA VAL A 33 4.37 -34.35 -1.57
C VAL A 33 5.83 -34.02 -1.24
N GLN A 34 6.60 -35.00 -0.78
CA GLN A 34 8.03 -34.84 -0.53
C GLN A 34 8.83 -34.69 -1.83
N LEU A 35 8.50 -35.45 -2.88
CA LEU A 35 9.21 -35.43 -4.16
C LEU A 35 8.86 -34.23 -5.05
N TYR A 36 7.58 -33.84 -5.12
CA TYR A 36 7.09 -32.86 -6.09
C TYR A 36 6.42 -31.63 -5.47
N GLY A 37 6.27 -31.63 -4.15
CA GLY A 37 5.67 -30.53 -3.40
C GLY A 37 4.15 -30.57 -3.32
N LYS A 38 3.63 -30.08 -2.18
CA LYS A 38 2.20 -29.95 -1.89
C LYS A 38 1.40 -29.16 -2.96
N PRO A 39 1.90 -28.06 -3.54
CA PRO A 39 1.13 -27.29 -4.53
C PRO A 39 0.82 -28.07 -5.82
N LEU A 40 1.73 -28.94 -6.26
CA LEU A 40 1.58 -29.74 -7.47
C LEU A 40 0.54 -30.84 -7.25
N TYR A 41 0.66 -31.57 -6.14
CA TYR A 41 -0.30 -32.58 -5.72
C TYR A 41 -1.74 -32.04 -5.66
N GLN A 42 -1.94 -30.94 -4.92
CA GLN A 42 -3.26 -30.31 -4.79
C GLN A 42 -3.79 -29.78 -6.13
N GLY A 43 -2.90 -29.21 -6.95
CA GLY A 43 -3.23 -28.72 -8.28
C GLY A 43 -3.73 -29.82 -9.21
N ALA A 44 -3.02 -30.94 -9.27
CA ALA A 44 -3.37 -32.08 -10.12
C ALA A 44 -4.69 -32.74 -9.69
N ILE A 45 -4.93 -32.90 -8.38
CA ILE A 45 -6.19 -33.45 -7.87
C ILE A 45 -7.37 -32.54 -8.22
N ALA A 46 -7.25 -31.23 -7.97
CA ALA A 46 -8.31 -30.28 -8.28
C ALA A 46 -8.63 -30.28 -9.79
N PHE A 47 -7.59 -30.27 -10.63
CA PHE A 47 -7.75 -30.35 -12.08
C PHE A 47 -8.41 -31.66 -12.53
N SER A 48 -8.00 -32.80 -11.97
CA SER A 48 -8.58 -34.10 -12.31
C SER A 48 -10.07 -34.21 -11.96
N LYS A 49 -10.48 -33.67 -10.80
CA LYS A 49 -11.89 -33.58 -10.42
C LYS A 49 -12.69 -32.75 -11.43
N TRP A 50 -12.16 -31.59 -11.83
CA TRP A 50 -12.77 -30.75 -12.86
C TRP A 50 -12.84 -31.47 -14.20
N TRP A 51 -11.77 -32.12 -14.64
CA TRP A 51 -11.70 -32.88 -15.90
C TRP A 51 -12.81 -33.95 -16.00
N ARG A 52 -13.07 -34.67 -14.90
CA ARG A 52 -14.13 -35.68 -14.83
C ARG A 52 -15.55 -35.10 -14.83
N SER A 53 -15.70 -33.82 -14.48
CA SER A 53 -17.00 -33.15 -14.49
C SER A 53 -17.41 -32.62 -15.87
N LEU A 54 -16.50 -32.68 -16.85
CA LEU A 54 -16.76 -32.21 -18.21
C LEU A 54 -17.63 -33.20 -18.98
N SER A 55 -18.52 -32.66 -19.82
CA SER A 55 -19.23 -33.47 -20.81
C SER A 55 -18.29 -34.00 -21.90
N ILE A 56 -18.71 -35.03 -22.62
CA ILE A 56 -17.94 -35.61 -23.74
C ILE A 56 -17.62 -34.54 -24.79
N GLY A 57 -18.59 -33.68 -25.13
CA GLY A 57 -18.39 -32.58 -26.09
C GLY A 57 -17.37 -31.54 -25.61
N GLN A 58 -17.38 -31.21 -24.32
CA GLN A 58 -16.40 -30.32 -23.71
C GLN A 58 -14.99 -30.92 -23.72
N LEU A 59 -14.86 -32.21 -23.38
CA LEU A 59 -13.58 -32.92 -23.44
C LEU A 59 -12.99 -32.93 -24.86
N GLN A 60 -13.82 -33.17 -25.87
CA GLN A 60 -13.40 -33.11 -27.26
C GLN A 60 -12.92 -31.71 -27.64
N THR A 61 -13.68 -30.68 -27.28
CA THR A 61 -13.36 -29.28 -27.56
C THR A 61 -12.04 -28.86 -26.90
N VAL A 62 -11.83 -29.24 -25.63
CA VAL A 62 -10.59 -28.97 -24.89
C VAL A 62 -9.38 -29.64 -25.55
N ASN A 63 -9.52 -30.89 -25.98
CA ASN A 63 -8.44 -31.65 -26.65
C ASN A 63 -8.11 -31.12 -28.05
N GLN A 64 -9.04 -30.38 -28.69
CA GLN A 64 -8.83 -29.73 -29.98
C GLN A 64 -8.14 -28.36 -29.89
N ILE A 65 -7.93 -27.81 -28.69
CA ILE A 65 -7.22 -26.54 -28.52
C ILE A 65 -5.76 -26.75 -28.94
N ASN A 66 -5.41 -26.19 -30.10
CA ASN A 66 -4.06 -26.26 -30.64
C ASN A 66 -3.11 -25.35 -29.85
N PHE A 67 -2.57 -25.89 -28.77
CA PHE A 67 -1.60 -25.22 -27.91
C PHE A 67 -0.45 -26.17 -27.59
N PRO A 68 0.82 -25.77 -27.81
CA PRO A 68 1.95 -26.70 -27.84
C PRO A 68 2.24 -27.38 -26.50
N TYR A 69 1.90 -26.75 -25.36
CA TYR A 69 2.05 -27.38 -24.05
C TYR A 69 1.17 -26.70 -22.99
N TRP A 70 0.61 -27.48 -22.07
CA TRP A 70 -0.14 -26.94 -20.95
C TRP A 70 0.68 -26.99 -19.66
N THR A 71 0.85 -25.84 -19.01
CA THR A 71 1.39 -25.80 -17.64
C THR A 71 0.29 -26.13 -16.63
N LEU A 72 0.67 -26.68 -15.48
CA LEU A 72 -0.28 -26.93 -14.39
C LEU A 72 -0.97 -25.63 -13.96
N THR A 73 -0.26 -24.50 -13.99
CA THR A 73 -0.81 -23.18 -13.69
C THR A 73 -1.96 -22.79 -14.63
N LEU A 74 -1.78 -22.99 -15.95
CA LEU A 74 -2.83 -22.73 -16.94
C LEU A 74 -4.00 -23.71 -16.80
N ALA A 75 -3.71 -25.00 -16.63
CA ALA A 75 -4.73 -26.04 -16.40
C ALA A 75 -5.59 -25.70 -15.16
N ARG A 76 -4.96 -25.26 -14.06
CA ARG A 76 -5.66 -24.81 -12.85
C ARG A 76 -6.49 -23.56 -13.07
N LYS A 77 -6.04 -22.61 -13.92
CA LYS A 77 -6.84 -21.44 -14.28
C LYS A 77 -8.07 -21.85 -15.08
N LEU A 78 -7.92 -22.75 -16.05
CA LEU A 78 -9.04 -23.27 -16.83
C LEU A 78 -10.07 -23.98 -15.94
N ALA A 79 -9.61 -24.77 -14.97
CA ALA A 79 -10.47 -25.43 -13.99
C ALA A 79 -11.20 -24.47 -13.02
N LYS A 80 -10.83 -23.18 -12.98
CA LYS A 80 -11.56 -22.15 -12.23
C LYS A 80 -12.67 -21.49 -13.03
N VAL A 81 -12.75 -21.74 -14.34
CA VAL A 81 -13.84 -21.23 -15.17
C VAL A 81 -15.13 -21.98 -14.81
N PRO A 82 -16.23 -21.28 -14.46
CA PRO A 82 -17.50 -21.92 -14.18
C PRO A 82 -17.98 -22.74 -15.38
N LEU A 83 -18.51 -23.94 -15.14
CA LEU A 83 -18.97 -24.84 -16.21
C LEU A 83 -19.98 -24.16 -17.17
N LYS A 84 -20.84 -23.27 -16.64
CA LYS A 84 -21.80 -22.50 -17.44
C LYS A 84 -21.17 -21.54 -18.45
N LYS A 85 -19.93 -21.08 -18.22
CA LYS A 85 -19.18 -20.17 -19.09
C LYS A 85 -18.05 -20.88 -19.83
N LEU A 86 -17.92 -22.20 -19.65
CA LEU A 86 -16.79 -22.95 -20.18
C LEU A 86 -16.86 -23.01 -21.71
N ASP A 87 -18.03 -23.26 -22.29
CA ASP A 87 -18.17 -23.39 -23.74
C ASP A 87 -17.81 -22.07 -24.46
N ASP A 88 -18.23 -20.92 -23.90
CA ASP A 88 -17.83 -19.60 -24.39
C ASP A 88 -16.32 -19.38 -24.30
N CYS A 89 -15.71 -19.80 -23.18
CA CYS A 89 -14.27 -19.73 -22.97
C CYS A 89 -13.51 -20.60 -23.99
N LEU A 90 -13.97 -21.84 -24.23
CA LEU A 90 -13.35 -22.75 -25.18
C LEU A 90 -13.50 -22.24 -26.62
N GLY A 91 -14.66 -21.71 -26.98
CA GLY A 91 -14.90 -21.07 -28.27
C GLY A 91 -14.00 -19.85 -28.51
N ALA A 92 -13.71 -19.07 -27.46
CA ALA A 92 -12.74 -17.96 -27.54
C ALA A 92 -11.30 -18.47 -27.75
N LEU A 93 -10.93 -19.57 -27.10
CA LEU A 93 -9.59 -20.16 -27.22
C LEU A 93 -9.33 -20.74 -28.62
N GLN A 94 -10.33 -21.38 -29.24
CA GLN A 94 -10.18 -21.98 -30.59
C GLN A 94 -9.99 -20.95 -31.72
N LYS A 95 -10.49 -19.72 -31.56
CA LYS A 95 -10.48 -18.70 -32.62
C LYS A 95 -9.17 -17.91 -32.73
N THR A 96 -8.20 -18.16 -31.85
CA THR A 96 -6.98 -17.35 -31.74
C THR A 96 -5.72 -18.18 -31.92
N GLN A 97 -4.69 -17.61 -32.55
CA GLN A 97 -3.33 -18.13 -32.41
C GLN A 97 -2.84 -17.84 -30.98
N LEU A 98 -2.68 -18.90 -30.20
CA LEU A 98 -2.47 -18.84 -28.75
C LEU A 98 -0.97 -18.76 -28.42
N SER A 99 -0.54 -17.66 -27.81
CA SER A 99 0.65 -17.65 -26.95
C SER A 99 0.24 -17.90 -25.50
N ILE A 100 1.18 -18.29 -24.62
CA ILE A 100 0.91 -18.50 -23.19
C ILE A 100 0.21 -17.29 -22.55
N SER A 101 0.75 -16.09 -22.78
CA SER A 101 0.22 -14.85 -22.21
C SER A 101 -1.20 -14.58 -22.71
N LYS A 102 -1.48 -14.80 -23.99
CA LYS A 102 -2.83 -14.64 -24.58
C LYS A 102 -3.80 -15.68 -24.04
N LEU A 103 -3.39 -16.94 -23.93
CA LEU A 103 -4.22 -18.01 -23.37
C LEU A 103 -4.59 -17.71 -21.93
N SER A 104 -3.60 -17.36 -21.09
CA SER A 104 -3.88 -16.97 -19.71
C SER A 104 -4.80 -15.76 -19.63
N HIS A 105 -4.63 -14.77 -20.52
CA HIS A 105 -5.47 -13.58 -20.53
C HIS A 105 -6.92 -13.92 -20.90
N ILE A 106 -7.15 -14.74 -21.93
CA ILE A 106 -8.47 -15.20 -22.35
C ILE A 106 -9.15 -15.95 -21.20
N VAL A 107 -8.49 -16.98 -20.64
CA VAL A 107 -9.06 -17.77 -19.54
C VAL A 107 -9.41 -16.89 -18.35
N ASN A 108 -8.54 -15.95 -17.98
CA ASN A 108 -8.79 -15.03 -16.87
C ASN A 108 -10.04 -14.15 -17.06
N LYS A 109 -10.50 -13.87 -18.28
CA LYS A 109 -11.75 -13.11 -18.52
C LYS A 109 -13.01 -13.89 -18.09
N PHE A 110 -12.93 -15.22 -18.10
CA PHE A 110 -14.06 -16.09 -17.76
C PHE A 110 -14.03 -16.58 -16.31
N ILE A 111 -12.90 -16.39 -15.61
CA ILE A 111 -12.81 -16.66 -14.17
C ILE A 111 -13.50 -15.50 -13.43
N PRO A 112 -14.50 -15.77 -12.57
CA PRO A 112 -15.10 -14.76 -11.72
C PRO A 112 -14.02 -14.06 -10.89
N LYS A 113 -14.05 -12.74 -10.86
CA LYS A 113 -13.19 -12.00 -9.93
C LYS A 113 -13.52 -12.46 -8.52
N ALA A 114 -12.50 -12.77 -7.73
CA ALA A 114 -12.69 -13.16 -6.33
C ALA A 114 -12.77 -11.94 -5.41
N LYS A 115 -12.21 -10.80 -5.84
CA LYS A 115 -12.01 -9.59 -5.04
C LYS A 115 -12.18 -8.35 -5.91
N LEU A 116 -12.65 -7.26 -5.31
CA LEU A 116 -12.71 -5.93 -5.90
C LEU A 116 -11.35 -5.25 -5.84
N GLY A 117 -10.98 -4.51 -6.88
CA GLY A 117 -9.84 -3.59 -6.81
C GLY A 117 -10.29 -2.26 -6.23
N PHE A 118 -9.46 -1.59 -5.43
CA PHE A 118 -9.78 -0.27 -4.89
C PHE A 118 -9.69 0.84 -5.95
N GLY A 119 -10.49 1.89 -5.78
CA GLY A 119 -10.48 3.12 -6.59
C GLY A 119 -10.77 2.94 -8.08
N ARG A 120 -11.32 1.81 -8.52
CA ARG A 120 -11.60 1.57 -9.95
C ARG A 120 -13.03 1.91 -10.29
N ILE A 121 -13.27 2.31 -11.53
CA ILE A 121 -14.64 2.37 -12.07
C ILE A 121 -15.23 0.95 -12.00
N ILE A 122 -16.40 0.84 -11.39
CA ILE A 122 -17.06 -0.44 -11.18
C ILE A 122 -17.57 -0.98 -12.52
N THR A 123 -17.33 -2.26 -12.79
CA THR A 123 -17.82 -2.95 -13.99
C THR A 123 -18.97 -3.89 -13.65
N GLU A 124 -19.72 -4.36 -14.65
CA GLU A 124 -20.77 -5.38 -14.45
C GLU A 124 -20.26 -6.67 -13.80
N SER A 125 -19.00 -7.02 -14.05
CA SER A 125 -18.36 -8.16 -13.38
C SER A 125 -18.17 -7.93 -11.88
N ASP A 126 -17.98 -6.68 -11.45
CA ASP A 126 -17.81 -6.30 -10.04
C ASP A 126 -19.17 -6.28 -9.33
N TRP A 127 -20.22 -5.78 -10.00
CA TRP A 127 -21.60 -5.88 -9.52
C TRP A 127 -22.05 -7.33 -9.33
N SER A 128 -21.72 -8.19 -10.28
CA SER A 128 -22.00 -9.63 -10.17
C SER A 128 -21.28 -10.25 -8.96
N LEU A 129 -20.04 -9.84 -8.70
CA LEU A 129 -19.28 -10.28 -7.53
C LEU A 129 -19.95 -9.83 -6.23
N ILE A 130 -20.32 -8.55 -6.12
CA ILE A 130 -21.01 -8.00 -4.94
C ILE A 130 -22.33 -8.74 -4.69
N ALA A 131 -23.14 -8.93 -5.74
CA ALA A 131 -24.41 -9.64 -5.66
C ALA A 131 -24.22 -11.06 -5.13
N SER A 132 -23.23 -11.77 -5.65
CA SER A 132 -22.94 -13.14 -5.22
C SER A 132 -22.36 -13.23 -3.81
N ALA A 133 -21.57 -12.24 -3.38
CA ALA A 133 -20.89 -12.28 -2.08
C ALA A 133 -21.82 -11.97 -0.90
N PHE A 134 -22.86 -11.16 -1.13
CA PHE A 134 -23.83 -10.77 -0.11
C PHE A 134 -25.25 -11.27 -0.40
N GLU A 135 -25.39 -12.19 -1.36
CA GLU A 135 -26.67 -12.78 -1.75
C GLU A 135 -27.77 -11.74 -2.07
N LEU A 136 -27.36 -10.65 -2.73
CA LEU A 136 -28.27 -9.53 -3.03
C LEU A 136 -29.17 -9.87 -4.23
N THR A 137 -30.42 -9.43 -4.15
CA THR A 137 -31.36 -9.44 -5.28
C THR A 137 -30.97 -8.40 -6.33
N SER A 138 -31.56 -8.48 -7.53
CA SER A 138 -31.42 -7.43 -8.55
C SER A 138 -31.75 -6.06 -7.99
N ASP A 139 -32.85 -5.99 -7.24
CA ASP A 139 -33.37 -4.73 -6.70
C ASP A 139 -32.43 -4.15 -5.64
N GLY A 140 -31.82 -5.01 -4.82
CA GLY A 140 -30.82 -4.59 -3.83
C GLY A 140 -29.55 -4.05 -4.47
N ILE A 141 -29.12 -4.62 -5.60
CA ILE A 141 -27.97 -4.11 -6.36
C ILE A 141 -28.30 -2.77 -7.02
N ASP A 142 -29.48 -2.64 -7.62
CA ASP A 142 -29.93 -1.40 -8.23
C ASP A 142 -30.05 -0.28 -7.21
N GLU A 143 -30.53 -0.57 -5.99
CA GLU A 143 -30.58 0.40 -4.91
C GLU A 143 -29.19 0.89 -4.51
N ILE A 144 -28.22 -0.01 -4.33
CA ILE A 144 -26.83 0.35 -4.02
C ILE A 144 -26.22 1.17 -5.15
N ARG A 145 -26.49 0.81 -6.41
CA ARG A 145 -26.03 1.54 -7.60
C ARG A 145 -26.60 2.97 -7.63
N GLN A 146 -27.87 3.14 -7.34
CA GLN A 146 -28.52 4.45 -7.27
C GLN A 146 -27.98 5.30 -6.13
N LEU A 147 -27.73 4.70 -4.95
CA LEU A 147 -27.10 5.41 -3.84
C LEU A 147 -25.69 5.87 -4.20
N ALA A 148 -24.88 5.01 -4.82
CA ALA A 148 -23.51 5.35 -5.21
C ALA A 148 -23.46 6.52 -6.20
N LEU A 149 -24.39 6.54 -7.16
CA LEU A 149 -24.53 7.66 -8.09
C LEU A 149 -24.93 8.97 -7.38
N ARG A 150 -25.79 8.91 -6.36
CA ARG A 150 -26.18 10.10 -5.58
C ARG A 150 -25.03 10.66 -4.75
N THR A 151 -24.24 9.78 -4.14
CA THR A 151 -23.11 10.17 -3.28
C THR A 151 -22.01 10.91 -4.06
N ASN A 152 -21.84 10.61 -5.36
CA ASN A 152 -20.87 11.30 -6.22
C ASN A 152 -21.37 12.63 -6.81
N GLY A 153 -22.57 13.08 -6.44
CA GLY A 153 -23.18 14.32 -6.95
C GLY A 153 -23.73 14.16 -8.37
N ALA A 154 -24.64 15.06 -8.76
CA ALA A 154 -25.42 14.97 -9.99
C ALA A 154 -24.59 14.98 -11.31
N SER A 155 -23.30 15.26 -11.25
CA SER A 155 -22.38 15.31 -12.39
C SER A 155 -21.55 14.03 -12.61
N ALA A 156 -21.57 13.08 -11.68
CA ALA A 156 -20.74 11.88 -11.80
C ALA A 156 -21.36 10.85 -12.76
N GLN A 157 -20.67 10.60 -13.87
CA GLN A 157 -21.08 9.61 -14.88
C GLN A 157 -20.67 8.18 -14.52
N SER A 158 -19.82 7.99 -13.49
CA SER A 158 -19.29 6.69 -13.10
C SER A 158 -19.30 6.50 -11.59
N VAL A 159 -19.49 5.25 -11.20
CA VAL A 159 -19.42 4.80 -9.81
C VAL A 159 -18.06 4.12 -9.61
N THR A 160 -17.35 4.47 -8.54
CA THR A 160 -16.12 3.78 -8.18
C THR A 160 -16.40 2.65 -7.20
N THR A 161 -15.48 1.71 -7.12
CA THR A 161 -15.54 0.63 -6.12
C THR A 161 -15.57 1.17 -4.70
N ASP A 162 -14.90 2.29 -4.43
CA ASP A 162 -14.78 2.85 -3.09
C ASP A 162 -16.11 3.43 -2.59
N ASP A 163 -16.89 4.06 -3.49
CA ASP A 163 -18.24 4.56 -3.19
C ASP A 163 -19.17 3.42 -2.80
N VAL A 164 -19.08 2.30 -3.53
CA VAL A 164 -19.89 1.11 -3.28
C VAL A 164 -19.47 0.42 -1.99
N ILE A 165 -18.16 0.35 -1.70
CA ILE A 165 -17.65 -0.19 -0.43
C ILE A 165 -18.15 0.64 0.76
N GLU A 166 -18.17 1.96 0.64
CA GLU A 166 -18.66 2.87 1.69
C GLU A 166 -20.15 2.62 1.97
N ILE A 167 -20.99 2.56 0.93
CA ILE A 167 -22.42 2.26 1.05
C ILE A 167 -22.68 0.88 1.64
N LEU A 168 -21.94 -0.14 1.18
CA LEU A 168 -22.05 -1.49 1.71
C LEU A 168 -21.69 -1.54 3.20
N ARG A 169 -20.66 -0.79 3.62
CA ARG A 169 -20.26 -0.70 5.03
C ARG A 169 -21.31 0.02 5.87
N GLU A 170 -21.87 1.12 5.39
CA GLU A 170 -22.97 1.85 6.05
C GLU A 170 -24.21 0.97 6.24
N ARG A 171 -24.45 0.05 5.31
CA ARG A 171 -25.53 -0.95 5.40
C ARG A 171 -25.18 -2.17 6.27
N GLY A 172 -24.00 -2.19 6.88
CA GLY A 172 -23.58 -3.26 7.80
C GLY A 172 -23.04 -4.52 7.12
N TYR A 173 -22.73 -4.48 5.81
CA TYR A 173 -22.10 -5.62 5.14
C TYR A 173 -20.60 -5.71 5.48
N GLN A 174 -20.11 -6.94 5.62
CA GLN A 174 -18.68 -7.21 5.87
C GLN A 174 -17.87 -7.12 4.57
N VAL A 175 -17.49 -5.89 4.19
CA VAL A 175 -16.78 -5.59 2.94
C VAL A 175 -15.40 -6.24 2.83
N GLU A 176 -14.79 -6.65 3.93
CA GLU A 176 -13.48 -7.32 3.97
C GLU A 176 -13.48 -8.62 3.15
N GLN A 177 -14.65 -9.25 3.00
CA GLN A 177 -14.83 -10.45 2.18
C GLN A 177 -14.73 -10.16 0.68
N LEU A 178 -15.00 -8.93 0.24
CA LEU A 178 -14.83 -8.49 -1.14
C LEU A 178 -13.47 -7.89 -1.44
N LEU A 179 -12.73 -7.48 -0.41
CA LEU A 179 -11.48 -6.76 -0.57
C LEU A 179 -10.26 -7.69 -0.55
N PRO A 180 -9.22 -7.40 -1.35
CA PRO A 180 -7.95 -8.12 -1.25
C PRO A 180 -7.44 -7.95 0.18
N LYS A 181 -6.85 -9.01 0.73
CA LYS A 181 -6.18 -8.90 2.03
C LYS A 181 -5.15 -7.77 1.93
N PRO A 182 -5.05 -6.88 2.93
CA PRO A 182 -4.03 -5.84 2.93
C PRO A 182 -2.70 -6.53 2.67
N ARG A 183 -2.00 -6.11 1.61
CA ARG A 183 -0.64 -6.57 1.36
C ARG A 183 0.20 -5.91 2.44
N VAL A 184 0.31 -6.58 3.58
CA VAL A 184 1.38 -6.28 4.53
C VAL A 184 2.65 -6.57 3.74
N LYS A 185 3.29 -5.52 3.18
CA LYS A 185 4.65 -5.62 2.66
C LYS A 185 5.46 -6.11 3.86
N ARG A 186 5.80 -7.39 3.86
CA ARG A 186 6.73 -7.95 4.83
C ARG A 186 8.09 -7.47 4.37
N TYR A 187 8.48 -6.29 4.83
CA TYR A 187 9.85 -5.86 4.72
C TYR A 187 10.72 -6.89 5.42
N SER A 188 11.75 -7.34 4.73
CA SER A 188 12.80 -8.13 5.37
C SER A 188 13.47 -7.26 6.43
N LEU A 189 14.01 -7.87 7.49
CA LEU A 189 14.72 -7.14 8.54
C LEU A 189 15.78 -6.16 7.99
N PRO A 190 16.58 -6.53 6.97
CA PRO A 190 17.55 -5.61 6.37
C PRO A 190 16.91 -4.41 5.67
N GLU A 191 15.77 -4.59 5.00
CA GLU A 191 15.04 -3.48 4.37
C GLU A 191 14.47 -2.52 5.41
N VAL A 192 13.97 -3.05 6.53
CA VAL A 192 13.50 -2.22 7.66
C VAL A 192 14.67 -1.44 8.26
N GLU A 193 15.81 -2.09 8.49
CA GLU A 193 17.02 -1.45 9.04
C GLU A 193 17.55 -0.36 8.11
N GLN A 194 17.54 -0.59 6.79
CA GLN A 194 17.95 0.40 5.81
C GLN A 194 17.00 1.61 5.80
N LEU A 195 15.69 1.37 5.83
CA LEU A 195 14.68 2.44 5.89
C LEU A 195 14.79 3.26 7.17
N ILE A 196 15.04 2.61 8.32
CA ILE A 196 15.31 3.28 9.59
C ILE A 196 16.57 4.15 9.47
N GLY A 197 17.66 3.60 8.92
CA GLY A 197 18.91 4.32 8.74
C GLY A 197 18.75 5.59 7.90
N ILE A 198 18.00 5.50 6.79
CA ILE A 198 17.69 6.65 5.93
C ILE A 198 16.89 7.69 6.72
N LYS A 199 15.83 7.28 7.42
CA LYS A 199 14.98 8.22 8.16
C LYS A 199 15.69 8.91 9.31
N VAL A 200 16.55 8.19 10.03
CA VAL A 200 17.39 8.78 11.10
C VAL A 200 18.35 9.81 10.50
N GLN A 201 18.95 9.54 9.34
CA GLN A 201 19.80 10.52 8.67
C GLN A 201 19.04 11.78 8.24
N GLU A 202 17.82 11.63 7.70
CA GLU A 202 16.96 12.78 7.37
C GLU A 202 16.67 13.64 8.59
N VAL A 203 16.24 13.04 9.71
CA VAL A 203 15.92 13.76 10.95
C VAL A 203 17.16 14.48 11.51
N LEU A 204 18.32 13.82 11.50
CA LEU A 204 19.57 14.42 11.94
C LEU A 204 20.00 15.59 11.04
N GLN A 205 19.76 15.48 9.73
CA GLN A 205 20.07 16.54 8.78
C GLN A 205 19.14 17.75 8.98
N ASP A 206 17.85 17.53 9.11
CA ASP A 206 16.86 18.60 9.38
C ASP A 206 17.18 19.31 10.70
N ARG A 207 17.52 18.57 11.76
CA ARG A 207 17.91 19.15 13.06
C ARG A 207 19.19 19.96 12.96
N LYS A 208 20.17 19.49 12.18
CA LYS A 208 21.42 20.23 11.91
C LYS A 208 21.13 21.55 11.19
N GLU A 209 20.25 21.54 10.20
CA GLU A 209 19.85 22.75 9.47
C GLU A 209 19.12 23.75 10.37
N HIS A 210 18.21 23.27 11.23
CA HIS A 210 17.55 24.08 12.24
C HIS A 210 18.53 24.72 13.23
N LEU A 211 19.53 23.97 13.72
CA LEU A 211 20.55 24.49 14.62
C LEU A 211 21.44 25.54 13.93
N LEU A 212 21.81 25.32 12.66
CA LEU A 212 22.56 26.32 11.89
C LEU A 212 21.76 27.62 11.71
N ALA A 213 20.47 27.52 11.38
CA ALA A 213 19.59 28.67 11.28
C ALA A 213 19.46 29.43 12.63
N ALA A 214 19.39 28.70 13.75
CA ALA A 214 19.35 29.30 15.08
C ALA A 214 20.66 30.03 15.43
N ILE A 215 21.81 29.46 15.09
CA ILE A 215 23.13 30.11 15.27
C ILE A 215 23.23 31.38 14.42
N GLU A 216 22.82 31.33 13.17
CA GLU A 216 22.80 32.51 12.28
C GLU A 216 21.88 33.61 12.80
N HIS A 217 20.70 33.24 13.30
CA HIS A 217 19.78 34.17 13.93
C HIS A 217 20.37 34.82 15.19
N SER A 218 21.06 34.03 16.04
CA SER A 218 21.75 34.56 17.22
C SER A 218 22.83 35.60 16.84
N ARG A 219 23.67 35.27 15.85
CA ARG A 219 24.69 36.20 15.32
C ARG A 219 24.09 37.48 14.75
N TYR A 220 22.93 37.37 14.10
CA TYR A 220 22.20 38.53 13.61
C TYR A 220 21.73 39.44 14.76
N LEU A 221 21.20 38.87 15.84
CA LEU A 221 20.79 39.62 17.03
C LEU A 221 21.98 40.26 17.75
N GLU A 222 23.11 39.57 17.86
CA GLU A 222 24.36 40.14 18.39
C GLU A 222 24.82 41.35 17.57
N ALA A 223 24.83 41.23 16.24
CA ALA A 223 25.19 42.34 15.36
C ALA A 223 24.20 43.53 15.45
N GLN A 224 22.91 43.27 15.66
CA GLN A 224 21.92 44.32 15.93
C GLN A 224 22.19 45.02 17.27
N ASN A 225 22.47 44.25 18.32
CA ASN A 225 22.80 44.79 19.63
C ASN A 225 24.06 45.66 19.59
N GLU A 226 25.11 45.24 18.90
CA GLU A 226 26.31 46.07 18.71
C GLU A 226 26.00 47.38 17.98
N ARG A 227 25.15 47.35 16.94
CA ARG A 227 24.70 48.56 16.24
C ARG A 227 23.96 49.51 17.17
N LEU A 228 23.04 49.00 17.99
CA LEU A 228 22.31 49.79 18.98
C LEU A 228 23.24 50.40 20.03
N ILE A 229 24.19 49.60 20.56
CA ILE A 229 25.21 50.08 21.50
C ILE A 229 26.03 51.21 20.88
N ASN A 230 26.46 51.07 19.62
CA ASN A 230 27.23 52.09 18.92
C ASN A 230 26.40 53.36 18.63
N GLN A 231 25.12 53.23 18.30
CA GLN A 231 24.20 54.37 18.16
C GLN A 231 24.03 55.13 19.48
N LEU A 232 23.79 54.40 20.59
CA LEU A 232 23.69 55.01 21.92
C LEU A 232 24.99 55.73 22.28
N ARG A 233 26.16 55.11 22.05
CA ARG A 233 27.47 55.76 22.26
C ARG A 233 27.64 57.04 21.42
N SER A 234 27.13 57.07 20.18
CA SER A 234 27.18 58.29 19.35
C SER A 234 26.28 59.41 19.87
N ILE A 235 25.07 59.06 20.35
CA ILE A 235 24.10 60.01 20.92
C ILE A 235 24.63 60.57 22.25
N PHE A 236 25.18 59.73 23.12
CA PHE A 236 25.66 60.15 24.44
C PHE A 236 27.10 60.66 24.45
N GLY A 237 27.94 60.25 23.50
CA GLY A 237 29.35 60.66 23.41
C GLY A 237 29.57 62.05 22.81
N SER A 238 28.54 62.68 22.23
CA SER A 238 28.62 64.03 21.67
C SER A 238 28.31 65.15 22.67
N ASN A 239 27.77 64.82 23.84
CA ASN A 239 27.56 65.76 24.94
C ASN A 239 28.40 65.30 26.14
N GLY A 240 29.42 66.07 26.52
CA GLY A 240 30.36 65.77 27.60
C GLY A 240 29.74 65.75 29.00
N ALA A 241 28.76 64.89 29.23
CA ALA A 241 28.20 64.58 30.53
C ALA A 241 28.64 63.17 30.94
N SER A 242 29.38 63.08 32.04
CA SER A 242 29.83 61.83 32.65
C SER A 242 28.65 60.86 32.88
N PRO A 243 28.66 59.66 32.29
CA PRO A 243 27.62 58.67 32.48
C PRO A 243 27.96 57.82 33.70
N SER A 244 27.70 58.33 34.91
CA SER A 244 27.97 57.60 36.16
C SER A 244 26.77 56.83 36.71
N GLN A 245 25.57 56.93 36.11
CA GLN A 245 24.35 56.36 36.72
C GLN A 245 23.32 55.93 35.67
N CYS A 246 23.62 54.87 34.90
CA CYS A 246 22.57 54.10 34.24
C CYS A 246 23.07 52.67 33.95
N SER A 247 23.39 51.92 35.02
CA SER A 247 23.56 50.47 34.91
C SER A 247 22.18 49.82 34.94
N THR A 248 21.49 49.83 33.82
CA THR A 248 20.46 48.82 33.58
C THR A 248 21.19 47.60 33.03
N THR A 249 21.68 46.77 33.95
CA THR A 249 22.21 45.45 33.61
C THR A 249 21.03 44.64 33.08
N VAL A 250 20.94 44.51 31.76
CA VAL A 250 20.08 43.48 31.16
C VAL A 250 20.79 42.17 31.44
N GLU A 251 20.39 41.48 32.51
CA GLU A 251 20.79 40.10 32.75
C GLU A 251 20.20 39.26 31.63
N ILE A 252 20.99 39.08 30.57
CA ILE A 252 20.77 37.99 29.62
C ILE A 252 21.13 36.74 30.41
N THR A 253 20.14 36.02 30.93
CA THR A 253 20.34 34.67 31.44
C THR A 253 20.94 33.86 30.30
N PRO A 254 22.20 33.41 30.40
CA PRO A 254 22.74 32.47 29.44
C PRO A 254 21.86 31.22 29.51
N ILE A 255 21.33 30.79 28.38
CA ILE A 255 20.67 29.49 28.27
C ILE A 255 21.70 28.47 28.75
N THR A 256 21.47 27.90 29.92
CA THR A 256 22.34 26.88 30.51
C THR A 256 22.22 25.60 29.70
N GLU A 257 23.32 24.85 29.55
CA GLU A 257 23.33 23.56 28.82
C GLU A 257 22.25 22.57 29.29
N GLU A 258 21.73 22.73 30.51
CA GLU A 258 20.60 21.96 31.08
C GLU A 258 19.21 22.32 30.49
N GLU A 259 18.98 23.52 29.96
CA GLU A 259 17.73 23.85 29.23
C GLU A 259 17.77 23.38 27.77
N LEU A 260 18.90 22.81 27.34
CA LEU A 260 19.12 22.09 26.10
C LEU A 260 19.06 20.58 26.33
N GLU A 261 18.30 20.11 27.35
CA GLU A 261 17.86 18.72 27.41
C GLU A 261 17.21 18.38 26.07
N GLN A 262 17.89 17.53 25.32
CA GLN A 262 17.46 17.11 24.00
C GLN A 262 16.03 16.57 24.14
N PRO A 263 15.02 17.08 23.41
CA PRO A 263 13.78 16.33 23.26
C PRO A 263 14.18 14.93 22.85
N ASP A 264 13.66 13.94 23.58
CA ASP A 264 14.03 12.55 23.46
C ASP A 264 13.93 12.19 21.97
N VAL A 265 15.08 12.05 21.30
CA VAL A 265 15.17 11.86 19.85
C VAL A 265 14.34 10.63 19.47
N PHE A 266 14.23 9.68 20.41
CA PHE A 266 13.37 8.53 20.31
C PHE A 266 11.88 8.89 20.27
N GLU A 267 11.41 9.81 21.09
CA GLU A 267 10.00 10.24 21.16
C GLU A 267 9.61 11.10 19.95
N GLU A 268 10.52 11.96 19.47
CA GLU A 268 10.35 12.73 18.22
C GLU A 268 10.39 11.81 16.98
N CYS A 269 11.30 10.83 16.93
CA CYS A 269 11.31 9.78 15.89
C CYS A 269 10.08 8.86 15.96
N LEU A 270 9.57 8.59 17.16
CA LEU A 270 8.34 7.82 17.39
C LEU A 270 7.10 8.59 16.92
N GLU A 271 7.04 9.90 17.14
CA GLU A 271 5.97 10.75 16.60
C GLU A 271 6.03 10.87 15.07
N LEU A 272 7.24 10.95 14.49
CA LEU A 272 7.44 10.85 13.04
C LEU A 272 7.08 9.46 12.49
N TRP A 273 7.25 8.40 13.29
CA TRP A 273 6.81 7.04 12.95
C TRP A 273 5.29 6.83 13.11
N LYS A 274 4.61 7.63 13.95
CA LYS A 274 3.17 7.53 14.18
C LYS A 274 2.33 7.92 12.95
N VAL A 275 2.91 8.59 11.96
CA VAL A 275 2.22 8.87 10.68
C VAL A 275 2.90 8.11 9.54
N SER A 276 3.12 6.81 9.72
CA SER A 276 3.48 5.94 8.60
C SER A 276 2.23 5.64 7.77
N PHE A 277 2.12 6.33 6.65
CA PHE A 277 1.11 6.03 5.64
C PHE A 277 1.22 4.58 5.15
N SER A 278 0.08 3.94 4.94
CA SER A 278 -0.05 2.61 4.34
C SER A 278 -0.85 2.68 3.04
N VAL A 279 -0.51 1.79 2.11
CA VAL A 279 -1.32 1.60 0.90
C VAL A 279 -2.74 1.20 1.30
N GLY A 280 -3.70 2.02 0.90
CA GLY A 280 -5.11 1.90 1.26
C GLY A 280 -5.59 2.93 2.28
N ASP A 281 -4.70 3.71 2.89
CA ASP A 281 -5.09 4.78 3.82
C ASP A 281 -5.81 5.91 3.09
N ARG A 282 -6.84 6.46 3.74
CA ARG A 282 -7.54 7.65 3.26
C ARG A 282 -6.80 8.85 3.79
N VAL A 283 -6.46 9.77 2.91
CA VAL A 283 -5.70 10.97 3.24
C VAL A 283 -6.40 12.22 2.75
N ARG A 284 -6.19 13.34 3.43
CA ARG A 284 -6.50 14.70 2.99
C ARG A 284 -5.20 15.40 2.64
N ILE A 285 -5.22 16.19 1.58
CA ILE A 285 -4.07 17.01 1.21
C ILE A 285 -4.13 18.29 2.03
N VAL A 286 -3.14 18.49 2.90
CA VAL A 286 -3.08 19.59 3.87
C VAL A 286 -1.99 20.61 3.57
N ASP A 287 -1.05 20.27 2.70
CA ASP A 287 -0.09 21.23 2.16
C ASP A 287 0.28 20.80 0.74
N ASN A 288 0.17 21.70 -0.22
CA ASN A 288 0.66 21.42 -1.57
C ASN A 288 1.07 22.72 -2.24
N THR A 289 2.17 22.66 -2.99
CA THR A 289 2.60 23.75 -3.88
C THR A 289 1.53 24.09 -4.92
N ASN A 290 0.67 23.13 -5.28
CA ASN A 290 -0.50 23.36 -6.11
C ASN A 290 -1.78 23.57 -5.27
N LYS A 291 -2.29 24.81 -5.26
CA LYS A 291 -3.50 25.19 -4.51
C LYS A 291 -4.77 24.43 -4.94
N ASP A 292 -4.81 23.91 -6.17
CA ASP A 292 -6.00 23.23 -6.70
C ASP A 292 -6.30 21.90 -6.00
N ASP A 293 -5.30 21.29 -5.36
CA ASP A 293 -5.45 20.00 -4.70
C ASP A 293 -5.60 20.12 -3.17
N TYR A 294 -5.44 21.33 -2.61
CA TYR A 294 -5.57 21.57 -1.17
C TYR A 294 -6.97 21.22 -0.67
N GLY A 295 -7.04 20.45 0.43
CA GLY A 295 -8.29 19.98 1.03
C GLY A 295 -8.96 18.83 0.29
N LYS A 296 -8.48 18.44 -0.91
CA LYS A 296 -8.98 17.23 -1.57
C LYS A 296 -8.61 15.99 -0.76
N THR A 297 -9.48 14.99 -0.85
CA THR A 297 -9.26 13.69 -0.22
C THR A 297 -8.93 12.66 -1.27
N GLY A 298 -8.02 11.75 -0.94
CA GLY A 298 -7.64 10.65 -1.80
C GLY A 298 -7.26 9.42 -1.00
N ARG A 299 -6.69 8.45 -1.70
CA ARG A 299 -6.26 7.19 -1.14
C ARG A 299 -4.86 6.85 -1.59
N ILE A 300 -4.03 6.41 -0.66
CA ILE A 300 -2.67 6.01 -0.99
C ILE A 300 -2.72 4.70 -1.76
N THR A 301 -2.18 4.70 -2.97
CA THR A 301 -2.16 3.52 -3.85
C THR A 301 -0.80 2.86 -3.87
N GLU A 302 0.27 3.65 -3.79
CA GLU A 302 1.63 3.16 -3.88
C GLU A 302 2.61 4.17 -3.25
N ARG A 303 3.75 3.66 -2.78
CA ARG A 303 4.90 4.49 -2.41
C ARG A 303 5.85 4.51 -3.60
N ASP A 304 6.36 5.68 -3.95
CA ASP A 304 7.29 5.78 -5.08
C ASP A 304 8.57 4.99 -4.81
N GLU A 305 9.08 4.29 -5.83
CA GLU A 305 10.27 3.44 -5.70
C GLU A 305 11.57 4.24 -5.75
N ASN A 306 11.55 5.42 -6.38
CA ASN A 306 12.74 6.25 -6.56
C ASN A 306 12.89 7.30 -5.45
N ASP A 307 11.76 7.78 -4.90
CA ASP A 307 11.73 8.75 -3.80
C ASP A 307 10.79 8.27 -2.71
N LEU A 308 11.37 7.78 -1.61
CA LEU A 308 10.61 7.23 -0.49
C LEU A 308 9.76 8.29 0.24
N ALA A 309 10.01 9.58 0.04
CA ALA A 309 9.17 10.64 0.61
C ALA A 309 7.90 10.90 -0.21
N LEU A 310 7.75 10.28 -1.39
CA LEU A 310 6.61 10.46 -2.29
C LEU A 310 5.62 9.29 -2.24
N TRP A 311 4.34 9.65 -2.17
CA TRP A 311 3.21 8.73 -2.23
C TRP A 311 2.34 9.04 -3.42
N TRP A 312 2.01 7.99 -4.17
CA TRP A 312 0.95 8.05 -5.16
C TRP A 312 -0.40 8.01 -4.46
N VAL A 313 -1.15 9.08 -4.63
CA VAL A 313 -2.51 9.23 -4.11
C VAL A 313 -3.48 9.28 -5.27
N GLN A 314 -4.45 8.37 -5.23
CA GLN A 314 -5.62 8.45 -6.11
C GLN A 314 -6.66 9.35 -5.47
N LEU A 315 -6.92 10.48 -6.10
CA LEU A 315 -7.92 11.45 -5.68
C LEU A 315 -9.33 10.96 -6.02
N ARG A 316 -10.35 11.51 -5.34
CA ARG A 316 -11.77 11.15 -5.58
C ARG A 316 -12.26 11.42 -7.00
N ASP A 317 -11.67 12.40 -7.68
CA ASP A 317 -11.95 12.71 -9.09
C ASP A 317 -11.35 11.66 -10.05
N GLY A 318 -10.56 10.71 -9.54
CA GLY A 318 -9.92 9.63 -10.29
C GLY A 318 -8.49 9.95 -10.71
N ASP A 319 -8.00 11.17 -10.47
CA ASP A 319 -6.64 11.57 -10.79
C ASP A 319 -5.62 10.88 -9.88
N TYR A 320 -4.45 10.59 -10.43
CA TYR A 320 -3.31 10.07 -9.69
C TYR A 320 -2.23 11.14 -9.62
N LYS A 321 -1.86 11.54 -8.40
CA LYS A 321 -0.82 12.54 -8.18
C LYS A 321 0.12 12.09 -7.06
N GLN A 322 1.36 12.56 -7.15
CA GLN A 322 2.37 12.33 -6.13
C GLN A 322 2.32 13.44 -5.08
N PHE A 323 2.37 13.05 -3.82
CA PHE A 323 2.41 13.97 -2.68
C PHE A 323 3.50 13.54 -1.71
N ARG A 324 4.11 14.51 -1.03
CA ARG A 324 5.08 14.25 0.04
C ARG A 324 4.38 13.89 1.35
N ASP A 325 5.11 13.27 2.28
CA ASP A 325 4.58 12.93 3.61
C ASP A 325 3.91 14.12 4.31
N ASN A 326 4.57 15.29 4.31
CA ASN A 326 4.09 16.51 4.94
C ASN A 326 2.88 17.15 4.23
N ALA A 327 2.60 16.75 3.00
CA ALA A 327 1.45 17.21 2.22
C ALA A 327 0.16 16.47 2.59
N LEU A 328 0.26 15.39 3.35
CA LEU A 328 -0.83 14.44 3.59
C LEU A 328 -1.18 14.38 5.07
N GLU A 329 -2.47 14.28 5.36
CA GLU A 329 -3.02 14.03 6.69
C GLU A 329 -3.88 12.78 6.61
N ILE A 330 -3.63 11.79 7.48
CA ILE A 330 -4.47 10.60 7.56
C ILE A 330 -5.85 11.02 8.06
N LEU A 331 -6.88 10.77 7.26
CA LEU A 331 -8.25 10.92 7.73
C LEU A 331 -8.55 9.77 8.67
N PRO A 332 -9.20 10.02 9.83
CA PRO A 332 -9.60 8.95 10.74
C PRO A 332 -10.45 7.96 9.97
N GLN A 333 -9.87 6.82 9.64
CA GLN A 333 -10.67 5.66 9.30
C GLN A 333 -11.19 5.14 10.64
N GLU A 334 -12.48 4.83 10.76
CA GLU A 334 -13.02 4.14 11.93
C GLU A 334 -12.40 2.72 12.02
N TYR A 335 -11.14 2.65 12.41
CA TYR A 335 -10.43 1.42 12.74
C TYR A 335 -10.25 1.41 14.24
N LYS A 336 -10.76 0.36 14.88
CA LYS A 336 -10.42 0.01 16.26
C LYS A 336 -8.90 -0.07 16.35
N GLU A 337 -8.30 0.73 17.23
CA GLU A 337 -6.87 0.70 17.53
C GLU A 337 -6.41 -0.75 17.77
N THR A 338 -5.66 -1.28 16.82
CA THR A 338 -4.76 -2.39 17.10
C THR A 338 -3.36 -1.82 17.05
N SER A 339 -2.87 -1.38 18.22
CA SER A 339 -1.46 -1.04 18.42
C SER A 339 -0.61 -2.23 17.99
N ILE A 340 0.16 -2.08 16.92
CA ILE A 340 1.17 -3.08 16.54
C ILE A 340 2.36 -2.84 17.47
N PRO A 341 2.74 -3.80 18.33
CA PRO A 341 3.89 -3.63 19.20
C PRO A 341 5.16 -3.50 18.38
N ILE A 342 5.99 -2.49 18.69
CA ILE A 342 7.28 -2.28 18.07
C ILE A 342 8.19 -3.48 18.44
N PRO A 343 8.83 -4.15 17.46
CA PRO A 343 9.75 -5.25 17.75
C PRO A 343 10.90 -4.80 18.67
N GLU A 344 11.10 -5.54 19.76
CA GLU A 344 12.12 -5.29 20.78
C GLU A 344 13.57 -5.09 20.26
N PRO A 345 14.01 -5.75 19.17
CA PRO A 345 15.33 -5.51 18.58
C PRO A 345 15.51 -4.09 18.01
N ILE A 346 14.42 -3.46 17.55
CA ILE A 346 14.44 -2.09 17.04
C ILE A 346 14.62 -1.12 18.22
N VAL A 347 13.90 -1.36 19.32
CA VAL A 347 14.02 -0.58 20.57
C VAL A 347 15.46 -0.65 21.12
N GLN A 348 16.12 -1.82 21.04
CA GLN A 348 17.50 -1.97 21.48
C GLN A 348 18.51 -1.20 20.62
N LYS A 349 18.36 -1.19 19.29
CA LYS A 349 19.24 -0.38 18.42
C LYS A 349 19.12 1.13 18.66
N PHE A 350 17.92 1.63 18.96
CA PHE A 350 17.75 3.05 19.32
C PHE A 350 18.48 3.40 20.62
N LYS A 351 18.41 2.54 21.63
CA LYS A 351 19.17 2.72 22.89
C LYS A 351 20.68 2.70 22.70
N GLU A 352 21.19 1.97 21.71
CA GLU A 352 22.63 1.96 21.37
C GLU A 352 23.07 3.27 20.70
N ILE A 353 22.19 3.91 19.91
CA ILE A 353 22.48 5.19 19.24
C ILE A 353 22.50 6.35 20.26
N GLU A 354 21.61 6.35 21.26
CA GLU A 354 21.62 7.33 22.36
C GLU A 354 22.91 7.30 23.20
N GLN A 355 23.60 6.16 23.24
CA GLN A 355 24.81 5.99 24.04
C GLN A 355 26.10 6.43 23.32
N VAL A 356 26.02 6.95 22.10
CA VAL A 356 27.22 7.45 21.40
C VAL A 356 27.63 8.79 22.02
N PRO A 357 28.77 8.87 22.74
CA PRO A 357 29.20 10.14 23.32
C PRO A 357 29.55 11.10 22.19
N VAL A 358 28.92 12.28 22.20
CA VAL A 358 29.29 13.39 21.34
C VAL A 358 30.73 13.76 21.68
N ALA A 359 31.66 13.48 20.76
CA ALA A 359 33.04 13.90 20.89
C ALA A 359 33.06 15.44 20.95
N ARG A 360 33.51 15.97 22.10
CA ARG A 360 33.62 17.40 22.39
C ARG A 360 34.62 18.11 21.48
#